data_AF-A0AA42CJ66-F1
#
_entry.id   AF-A0AA42CJ66-F1
#
_cell.length_a   1.000
_cell.length_b   1.000
_cell.length_c   1.000
_cell.angle_alpha   90.00
_cell.angle_beta   90.00
_cell.angle_gamma   90.00
#
_symmetry.space_group_name_H-M   'P 1'
#
loop_
_entity.id
_entity.type
_entity.pdbx_description
1 polymer ?
#
loop_
_entity_poly.entity_id
_entity_poly.type
_entity_poly.pdbx_seq_one_letter_code
_entity_poly.pdbx_strand_id
1 'polypeptide(L)'
;MKALRFVLLGLALALFAGLGWRLSHVESTPVRPVASVAKPLGATKPDLATARELVLSRMGDAPDYTPFYDRLRVEFPAEFASLIDKAAAATAKSGHPPNPERLLTEALRNLRQTRGVLAAKAEAEPLGEVFSAQSAMLDTLASQNAAVCTDFLYGGSSPGFMAFSATHRALLERIAMAALNAITSGRDKPVDRDEPSGEDFDRLTEALKAQHLSDDQISALLDGKSFDPPLPESQMCDAGRIYLHVLNDMPEDLRLRVYALSAQLLARS
;
A
#
# COMPACT_ATOMS: atom_id res chain seq x y z
N MET A 1 -5.15 8.89 -31.35
CA MET A 1 -5.80 8.66 -30.04
C MET A 1 -5.12 7.56 -29.20
N LYS A 2 -4.53 6.51 -29.78
CA LYS A 2 -3.78 5.47 -29.03
C LYS A 2 -2.46 5.95 -28.40
N ALA A 3 -1.74 6.89 -29.03
CA ALA A 3 -0.47 7.41 -28.51
C ALA A 3 -0.62 8.39 -27.33
N LEU A 4 -1.81 8.95 -27.09
CA LEU A 4 -2.02 9.96 -26.05
C LEU A 4 -2.22 9.33 -24.65
N ARG A 5 -2.75 8.10 -24.57
CA ARG A 5 -2.95 7.37 -23.31
C ARG A 5 -1.63 6.87 -22.70
N PHE A 6 -0.66 6.44 -23.52
CA PHE A 6 0.67 6.07 -23.05
C PHE A 6 1.50 7.27 -22.56
N VAL A 7 1.27 8.46 -23.11
CA VAL A 7 1.91 9.71 -22.64
C VAL A 7 1.31 10.19 -21.31
N LEU A 8 0.04 9.91 -21.05
CA LEU A 8 -0.62 10.26 -19.78
C LEU A 8 -0.25 9.32 -18.62
N LEU A 9 -0.04 8.03 -18.89
CA LEU A 9 0.56 7.09 -17.91
C LEU A 9 2.00 7.45 -17.53
N GLY A 10 2.75 8.10 -18.42
CA GLY A 10 4.06 8.69 -18.11
C GLY A 10 4.02 9.99 -17.31
N LEU A 11 2.90 10.73 -17.34
CA LEU A 11 2.73 12.02 -16.65
C LEU A 11 2.25 11.88 -15.20
N ALA A 12 1.61 10.76 -14.84
CA ALA A 12 1.28 10.44 -13.46
C ALA A 12 2.53 10.31 -12.55
N LEU A 13 3.67 9.89 -13.11
CA LEU A 13 4.97 9.82 -12.41
C LEU A 13 5.56 11.20 -12.06
N ALA A 14 5.17 12.28 -12.75
CA ALA A 14 5.71 13.62 -12.51
C ALA A 14 4.93 14.41 -11.43
N LEU A 15 3.70 14.01 -11.11
CA LEU A 15 2.83 14.76 -10.19
C LEU A 15 2.99 14.35 -8.71
N PHE A 16 3.52 13.16 -8.42
CA PHE A 16 3.80 12.73 -7.04
C PHE A 16 4.91 13.54 -6.35
N ALA A 17 5.79 14.21 -7.11
CA ALA A 17 6.80 15.12 -6.53
C ALA A 17 6.24 16.50 -6.13
N GLY A 18 5.11 16.93 -6.71
CA GLY A 18 4.51 18.25 -6.45
C GLY A 18 3.57 18.29 -5.24
N LEU A 19 2.91 17.16 -4.93
CA LEU A 19 1.92 17.06 -3.85
C LEU A 19 2.53 16.99 -2.44
N GLY A 20 3.80 16.61 -2.32
CA GLY A 20 4.52 16.65 -1.04
C GLY A 20 4.66 18.05 -0.44
N TRP A 21 4.59 19.11 -1.26
CA TRP A 21 4.77 20.49 -0.78
C TRP A 21 3.47 21.11 -0.25
N ARG A 22 2.31 20.80 -0.84
CA ARG A 22 1.04 21.43 -0.47
C ARG A 22 0.38 20.84 0.78
N LEU A 23 0.66 19.58 1.13
CA LEU A 23 0.18 18.99 2.39
C LEU A 23 0.96 19.47 3.63
N SER A 24 2.13 20.10 3.45
CA SER A 24 2.89 20.73 4.54
C SER A 24 2.35 22.08 5.02
N HIS A 25 1.32 22.65 4.36
CA HIS A 25 0.79 24.00 4.68
C HIS A 25 -0.67 24.00 5.12
N VAL A 26 -1.22 22.86 5.56
CA VAL A 26 -2.51 22.86 6.26
C VAL A 26 -2.26 23.50 7.64
N GLU A 27 -2.67 24.77 7.78
CA GLU A 27 -2.70 25.48 9.04
C GLU A 27 -3.46 24.64 10.07
N SER A 28 -2.73 24.17 11.07
CA SER A 28 -3.29 23.43 12.18
C SER A 28 -4.25 24.36 12.92
N THR A 29 -5.53 23.99 12.95
CA THR A 29 -6.52 24.65 13.80
C THR A 29 -6.00 24.67 15.24
N PRO A 30 -6.05 25.82 15.94
CA PRO A 30 -5.49 25.93 17.29
C PRO A 30 -6.29 25.06 18.25
N VAL A 31 -5.74 23.91 18.60
CA VAL A 31 -6.25 23.06 19.67
C VAL A 31 -6.08 23.82 20.99
N ARG A 32 -7.19 24.01 21.70
CA ARG A 32 -7.26 24.61 23.04
C ARG A 32 -6.23 23.91 23.96
N PRO A 33 -5.33 24.63 24.64
CA PRO A 33 -4.27 23.99 25.42
C PRO A 33 -4.91 23.27 26.63
N VAL A 34 -4.97 21.94 26.55
CA VAL A 34 -5.16 21.10 27.74
C VAL A 34 -3.90 21.24 28.58
N ALA A 35 -4.09 21.41 29.89
CA ALA A 35 -3.03 21.68 30.86
C ALA A 35 -1.76 20.87 30.59
N SER A 36 -0.64 21.60 30.52
CA SER A 36 0.72 21.10 30.32
C SER A 36 1.04 19.99 31.32
N VAL A 37 0.92 18.73 30.89
CA VAL A 37 1.57 17.61 31.55
C VAL A 37 3.08 17.85 31.47
N ALA A 38 3.77 17.68 32.60
CA ALA A 38 5.18 17.97 32.78
C ALA A 38 6.04 17.55 31.57
N LYS A 39 6.92 18.46 31.15
CA LYS A 39 8.00 18.20 30.18
C LYS A 39 8.76 16.97 30.69
N PRO A 40 8.79 15.83 29.96
CA PRO A 40 9.58 14.69 30.41
C PRO A 40 11.03 15.16 30.55
N LEU A 41 11.59 14.98 31.74
CA LEU A 41 13.03 15.12 31.97
C LEU A 41 13.74 14.31 30.88
N GLY A 42 14.68 14.96 30.19
CA GLY A 42 15.22 14.52 28.91
C GLY A 42 15.52 13.03 28.85
N ALA A 43 14.66 12.28 28.17
CA ALA A 43 14.99 10.93 27.74
C ALA A 43 16.18 11.07 26.79
N THR A 44 17.35 10.64 27.24
CA THR A 44 18.53 10.55 26.40
C THR A 44 18.18 9.69 25.20
N LYS A 45 18.37 10.23 23.99
CA LYS A 45 18.11 9.48 22.77
C LYS A 45 18.99 8.23 22.78
N PRO A 46 18.44 7.05 22.44
CA PRO A 46 19.24 5.83 22.41
C PRO A 46 20.34 5.98 21.36
N ASP A 47 21.51 5.39 21.64
CA ASP A 47 22.50 5.18 20.59
C ASP A 47 21.97 4.19 19.53
N LEU A 48 22.69 4.06 18.41
CA LEU A 48 22.22 3.25 17.29
C LEU A 48 22.11 1.76 17.65
N ALA A 49 22.99 1.23 18.51
CA ALA A 49 22.96 -0.17 18.91
C ALA A 49 21.72 -0.46 19.76
N THR A 50 21.47 0.37 20.77
CA THR A 50 20.26 0.33 21.62
C THR A 50 19.00 0.50 20.78
N ALA A 51 19.02 1.39 19.79
CA ALA A 51 17.90 1.61 18.90
C ALA A 51 17.60 0.37 18.03
N ARG A 52 18.62 -0.37 17.57
CA ARG A 52 18.43 -1.64 16.84
C ARG A 52 17.77 -2.70 17.71
N GLU A 53 18.24 -2.88 18.94
CA GLU A 53 17.63 -3.82 19.89
C GLU A 53 16.17 -3.47 20.18
N LEU A 54 15.87 -2.17 20.33
CA LEU A 54 14.51 -1.68 20.51
C LEU A 54 13.63 -1.99 19.29
N VAL A 55 14.13 -1.80 18.06
CA VAL A 55 13.38 -2.16 16.84
C VAL A 55 13.05 -3.65 16.82
N LEU A 56 14.04 -4.51 17.07
CA LEU A 56 13.84 -5.97 17.10
C LEU A 56 12.83 -6.36 18.18
N SER A 57 12.92 -5.76 19.37
CA SER A 57 11.93 -5.96 20.43
C SER A 57 10.53 -5.52 20.00
N ARG A 58 10.38 -4.38 19.31
CA ARG A 58 9.08 -3.90 18.82
C ARG A 58 8.47 -4.77 17.73
N MET A 59 9.29 -5.43 16.91
CA MET A 59 8.77 -6.45 16.00
C MET A 59 8.13 -7.62 16.76
N GLY A 60 8.68 -7.98 17.93
CA GLY A 60 8.12 -8.99 18.83
C GLY A 60 6.82 -8.59 19.53
N ASP A 61 6.49 -7.30 19.62
CA ASP A 61 5.24 -6.81 20.22
C ASP A 61 3.99 -7.10 19.35
N ALA A 62 4.20 -7.53 18.10
CA ALA A 62 3.15 -7.92 17.15
C ALA A 62 3.43 -9.34 16.62
N PRO A 63 3.18 -10.39 17.42
CA PRO A 63 3.51 -11.77 17.06
C PRO A 63 2.82 -12.22 15.77
N ASP A 64 1.67 -11.64 15.43
CA ASP A 64 0.97 -11.86 14.17
C ASP A 64 1.88 -11.64 12.95
N TYR A 65 2.84 -10.71 13.03
CA TYR A 65 3.75 -10.38 11.91
C TYR A 65 5.01 -11.22 11.86
N THR A 66 5.22 -12.13 12.82
CA THR A 66 6.40 -13.01 12.88
C THR A 66 6.59 -13.82 11.58
N PRO A 67 5.54 -14.45 11.00
CA PRO A 67 5.69 -15.23 9.77
C PRO A 67 6.26 -14.40 8.60
N PHE A 68 5.79 -13.16 8.46
CA PHE A 68 6.30 -12.24 7.45
C PHE A 68 7.78 -11.90 7.70
N TYR A 69 8.16 -11.52 8.91
CA TYR A 69 9.54 -11.14 9.21
C TYR A 69 10.53 -12.30 9.10
N ASP A 70 10.13 -13.50 9.54
CA ASP A 70 10.94 -14.69 9.38
C ASP A 70 11.19 -15.00 7.91
N ARG A 71 10.15 -14.92 7.09
CA ARG A 71 10.29 -15.16 5.66
C ARG A 71 11.06 -14.07 4.94
N LEU A 72 10.84 -12.80 5.29
CA LEU A 72 11.62 -11.66 4.79
C LEU A 72 13.11 -11.85 5.09
N ARG A 73 13.45 -12.28 6.30
CA ARG A 73 14.84 -12.53 6.72
C ARG A 73 15.51 -13.64 5.92
N VAL A 74 14.78 -14.69 5.56
CA VAL A 74 15.30 -15.84 4.81
C VAL A 74 15.40 -15.54 3.31
N GLU A 75 14.33 -15.01 2.71
CA GLU A 75 14.22 -14.80 1.26
C GLU A 75 14.89 -13.52 0.77
N PHE A 76 14.92 -12.49 1.64
CA PHE A 76 15.36 -11.12 1.31
C PHE A 76 16.21 -10.54 2.47
N PRO A 77 17.34 -11.16 2.83
CA PRO A 77 18.13 -10.77 3.99
C PRO A 77 18.65 -9.32 3.94
N ALA A 78 18.92 -8.80 2.73
CA ALA A 78 19.36 -7.42 2.54
C ALA A 78 18.25 -6.42 2.84
N GLU A 79 17.03 -6.70 2.39
CA GLU A 79 15.84 -5.89 2.65
C GLU A 79 15.46 -5.95 4.14
N PHE A 80 15.57 -7.12 4.78
CA PHE A 80 15.39 -7.26 6.23
C PHE A 80 16.41 -6.42 7.00
N ALA A 81 17.70 -6.52 6.69
CA ALA A 81 18.73 -5.72 7.34
C ALA A 81 18.50 -4.21 7.13
N SER A 82 18.16 -3.80 5.91
CA SER A 82 17.85 -2.40 5.59
C SER A 82 16.65 -1.87 6.37
N LEU A 83 15.62 -2.68 6.63
CA LEU A 83 14.47 -2.30 7.46
C LEU A 83 14.92 -1.96 8.88
N ILE A 84 15.70 -2.85 9.50
CA ILE A 84 16.20 -2.66 10.87
C ILE A 84 17.07 -1.40 10.96
N ASP A 85 17.99 -1.23 10.02
CA ASP A 85 18.92 -0.09 10.03
C ASP A 85 18.20 1.26 9.85
N LYS A 86 17.23 1.33 8.93
CA LYS A 86 16.42 2.55 8.71
C LYS A 86 15.58 2.87 9.94
N ALA A 87 14.90 1.88 10.50
CA ALA A 87 14.07 2.07 11.69
C ALA A 87 14.92 2.47 12.91
N ALA A 88 16.08 1.83 13.11
CA ALA A 88 16.97 2.15 14.21
C ALA A 88 17.55 3.57 14.10
N ALA A 89 17.94 3.99 12.89
CA ALA A 89 18.39 5.37 12.64
C ALA A 89 17.27 6.38 12.93
N ALA A 90 16.03 6.09 12.54
CA ALA A 90 14.87 6.94 12.83
C ALA A 90 14.58 7.01 14.34
N THR A 91 14.68 5.90 15.06
CA THR A 91 14.51 5.84 16.52
C THR A 91 15.62 6.56 17.28
N ALA A 92 16.89 6.38 16.90
CA ALA A 92 18.01 7.11 17.49
C ALA A 92 17.86 8.63 17.26
N LYS A 93 17.36 9.04 16.09
CA LYS A 93 17.13 10.46 15.78
C LYS A 93 15.94 11.05 16.55
N SER A 94 14.82 10.34 16.59
CA SER A 94 13.55 10.84 17.15
C SER A 94 13.40 10.61 18.66
N GLY A 95 14.11 9.65 19.24
CA GLY A 95 13.91 9.18 20.61
C GLY A 95 12.64 8.36 20.81
N HIS A 96 11.86 8.10 19.75
CA HIS A 96 10.59 7.37 19.85
C HIS A 96 10.76 5.93 19.35
N PRO A 97 10.23 4.93 20.09
CA PRO A 97 10.19 3.56 19.59
C PRO A 97 9.36 3.47 18.31
N PRO A 98 9.71 2.57 17.38
CA PRO A 98 8.89 2.35 16.19
C PRO A 98 7.55 1.71 16.56
N ASN A 99 6.53 1.99 15.75
CA ASN A 99 5.24 1.32 15.82
C ASN A 99 5.31 0.01 14.98
N PRO A 100 4.84 -1.15 15.48
CA PRO A 100 4.94 -2.42 14.77
C PRO A 100 4.22 -2.45 13.41
N GLU A 101 3.05 -1.84 13.31
CA GLU A 101 2.28 -1.74 12.06
C GLU A 101 3.02 -0.88 11.01
N ARG A 102 3.69 0.18 11.47
CA ARG A 102 4.55 1.00 10.63
C ARG A 102 5.79 0.25 10.14
N LEU A 103 6.42 -0.58 10.98
CA LEU A 103 7.54 -1.41 10.55
C LEU A 103 7.13 -2.36 9.42
N LEU A 104 5.95 -2.98 9.54
CA LEU A 104 5.44 -3.90 8.52
C LEU A 104 5.13 -3.17 7.21
N THR A 105 4.38 -2.06 7.28
CA THR A 105 4.01 -1.28 6.09
C THR A 105 5.23 -0.66 5.39
N GLU A 106 6.25 -0.21 6.13
CA GLU A 106 7.51 0.25 5.56
C GLU A 106 8.30 -0.88 4.89
N ALA A 107 8.33 -2.06 5.50
CA ALA A 107 8.95 -3.24 4.89
C ALA A 107 8.27 -3.61 3.56
N LEU A 108 6.94 -3.61 3.53
CA LEU A 108 6.16 -3.87 2.31
C LEU A 108 6.37 -2.82 1.24
N ARG A 109 6.34 -1.54 1.60
CA ARG A 109 6.62 -0.46 0.66
C ARG A 109 8.02 -0.60 0.06
N ASN A 110 9.03 -0.90 0.89
CA ASN A 110 10.40 -1.09 0.43
C ASN A 110 10.51 -2.32 -0.49
N LEU A 111 9.88 -3.45 -0.14
CA LEU A 111 9.82 -4.63 -1.01
C LEU A 111 9.16 -4.32 -2.35
N ARG A 112 8.03 -3.61 -2.33
CA ARG A 112 7.30 -3.23 -3.54
C ARG A 112 8.17 -2.37 -4.47
N GLN A 113 8.86 -1.38 -3.93
CA GLN A 113 9.71 -0.49 -4.72
C GLN A 113 10.97 -1.17 -5.27
N THR A 114 11.54 -2.12 -4.51
CA THR A 114 12.80 -2.77 -4.91
C THR A 114 12.60 -4.04 -5.72
N ARG A 115 11.48 -4.76 -5.48
CA ARG A 115 11.22 -6.11 -6.00
C ARG A 115 9.82 -6.28 -6.58
N GLY A 116 8.94 -5.28 -6.51
CA GLY A 116 7.53 -5.42 -6.95
C GLY A 116 7.36 -5.78 -8.42
N VAL A 117 8.34 -5.44 -9.28
CA VAL A 117 8.35 -5.88 -10.68
C VAL A 117 8.41 -7.40 -10.83
N LEU A 118 8.91 -8.12 -9.82
CA LEU A 118 8.90 -9.59 -9.79
C LEU A 118 7.48 -10.10 -9.50
N ALA A 119 6.72 -9.44 -8.62
CA ALA A 119 5.33 -9.84 -8.34
C ALA A 119 4.46 -9.85 -9.61
N ALA A 120 4.68 -8.91 -10.54
CA ALA A 120 4.00 -8.89 -11.83
C ALA A 120 4.25 -10.16 -12.69
N LYS A 121 5.37 -10.85 -12.46
CA LYS A 121 5.76 -12.09 -13.14
C LYS A 121 5.37 -13.35 -12.36
N ALA A 122 4.69 -13.24 -11.23
CA ALA A 122 4.31 -14.40 -10.42
C ALA A 122 3.36 -15.35 -11.16
N GLU A 123 3.26 -16.59 -10.71
CA GLU A 123 2.21 -17.53 -11.14
C GLU A 123 0.81 -16.98 -10.82
N ALA A 124 -0.23 -17.55 -11.44
CA ALA A 124 -1.61 -17.06 -11.33
C ALA A 124 -2.11 -16.97 -9.87
N GLU A 125 -1.91 -18.04 -9.09
CA GLU A 125 -2.39 -18.11 -7.71
C GLU A 125 -1.70 -17.09 -6.79
N PRO A 126 -0.34 -17.03 -6.68
CA PRO A 126 0.32 -16.02 -5.86
C PRO A 126 -0.02 -14.58 -6.25
N LEU A 127 -0.17 -14.30 -7.56
CA LEU A 127 -0.57 -12.97 -8.02
C LEU A 127 -2.01 -12.66 -7.61
N GLY A 128 -2.94 -13.61 -7.81
CA GLY A 128 -4.34 -13.46 -7.42
C GLY A 128 -4.52 -13.22 -5.92
N GLU A 129 -3.73 -13.89 -5.07
CA GLU A 129 -3.79 -13.71 -3.62
C GLU A 129 -3.43 -12.30 -3.16
N VAL A 130 -2.57 -11.57 -3.89
CA VAL A 130 -2.28 -10.15 -3.59
C VAL A 130 -3.55 -9.32 -3.67
N PHE A 131 -4.32 -9.47 -4.74
CA PHE A 131 -5.54 -8.71 -4.96
C PHE A 131 -6.69 -9.22 -4.08
N SER A 132 -6.76 -10.51 -3.81
CA SER A 132 -7.71 -11.08 -2.84
C SER A 132 -7.49 -10.52 -1.43
N ALA A 133 -6.24 -10.46 -0.97
CA ALA A 133 -5.90 -9.90 0.34
C ALA A 133 -6.22 -8.40 0.43
N GLN A 134 -5.94 -7.65 -0.65
CA GLN A 134 -6.31 -6.23 -0.74
C GLN A 134 -7.83 -6.02 -0.74
N SER A 135 -8.58 -6.87 -1.44
CA SER A 135 -10.05 -6.83 -1.45
C SER A 135 -10.62 -7.07 -0.05
N ALA A 136 -10.12 -8.08 0.67
CA ALA A 136 -10.57 -8.37 2.04
C ALA A 136 -10.30 -7.20 3.02
N MET A 137 -9.16 -6.53 2.85
CA MET A 137 -8.83 -5.31 3.61
C MET A 137 -9.79 -4.16 3.28
N LEU A 138 -10.05 -3.91 2.00
CA LEU A 138 -10.99 -2.88 1.57
C LEU A 138 -12.42 -3.15 2.04
N ASP A 139 -12.90 -4.38 1.95
CA ASP A 139 -14.24 -4.74 2.45
C ASP A 139 -14.37 -4.45 3.95
N THR A 140 -13.33 -4.80 4.72
CA THR A 140 -13.30 -4.53 6.17
C THR A 140 -13.27 -3.03 6.45
N LEU A 141 -12.39 -2.29 5.78
CA LEU A 141 -12.25 -0.84 5.95
C LEU A 141 -13.53 -0.09 5.55
N ALA A 142 -14.14 -0.44 4.42
CA ALA A 142 -15.37 0.15 3.93
C ALA A 142 -16.52 -0.01 4.92
N SER A 143 -16.59 -1.16 5.61
CA SER A 143 -17.62 -1.40 6.63
C SER A 143 -17.46 -0.59 7.92
N GLN A 144 -16.28 -0.02 8.17
CA GLN A 144 -15.94 0.65 9.44
C GLN A 144 -15.67 2.14 9.29
N ASN A 145 -14.87 2.54 8.30
CA ASN A 145 -14.40 3.91 8.16
C ASN A 145 -13.97 4.22 6.71
N ALA A 146 -14.81 4.95 5.97
CA ALA A 146 -14.54 5.36 4.59
C ALA A 146 -13.28 6.23 4.42
N ALA A 147 -12.93 7.05 5.42
CA ALA A 147 -11.73 7.88 5.38
C ALA A 147 -10.46 7.01 5.43
N VAL A 148 -10.43 6.01 6.34
CA VAL A 148 -9.29 5.08 6.45
C VAL A 148 -9.23 4.13 5.25
N CYS A 149 -10.38 3.73 4.72
CA CYS A 149 -10.48 3.00 3.45
C CYS A 149 -9.85 3.78 2.29
N THR A 150 -10.16 5.07 2.18
CA THR A 150 -9.59 5.95 1.16
C THR A 150 -8.09 6.16 1.39
N ASP A 151 -7.64 6.34 2.63
CA ASP A 151 -6.20 6.40 2.95
C ASP A 151 -5.47 5.12 2.53
N PHE A 152 -6.08 3.95 2.71
CA PHE A 152 -5.51 2.68 2.25
C PHE A 152 -5.35 2.63 0.73
N LEU A 153 -6.33 3.10 -0.05
CA LEU A 153 -6.21 3.23 -1.51
C LEU A 153 -5.03 4.13 -1.92
N TYR A 154 -4.70 5.12 -1.10
CA TYR A 154 -3.56 6.03 -1.30
C TYR A 154 -2.26 5.59 -0.61
N GLY A 155 -2.21 4.35 -0.09
CA GLY A 155 -0.99 3.73 0.43
C GLY A 155 -0.95 3.48 1.95
N GLY A 156 -2.01 3.82 2.69
CA GLY A 156 -2.23 3.36 4.07
C GLY A 156 -1.12 3.79 5.03
N SER A 157 -0.94 5.10 5.20
CA SER A 157 0.14 5.64 6.05
C SER A 157 -0.35 6.57 7.15
N SER A 158 -1.66 6.83 7.21
CA SER A 158 -2.23 7.70 8.23
C SER A 158 -2.16 7.06 9.63
N PRO A 159 -2.17 7.88 10.70
CA PRO A 159 -2.37 7.39 12.06
C PRO A 159 -3.65 6.56 12.22
N GLY A 160 -4.71 6.90 11.48
CA GLY A 160 -5.98 6.15 11.46
C GLY A 160 -5.79 4.73 10.93
N PHE A 161 -5.03 4.56 9.84
CA PHE A 161 -4.72 3.24 9.30
C PHE A 161 -3.84 2.41 10.24
N MET A 162 -2.89 3.04 10.95
CA MET A 162 -2.07 2.33 11.96
C MET A 162 -2.93 1.84 13.13
N ALA A 163 -3.87 2.66 13.60
CA ALA A 163 -4.80 2.27 14.66
C ALA A 163 -5.74 1.13 14.21
N PHE A 164 -6.24 1.20 12.98
CA PHE A 164 -7.02 0.11 12.37
C PHE A 164 -6.21 -1.18 12.26
N SER A 165 -4.97 -1.09 11.76
CA SER A 165 -4.09 -2.24 11.56
C SER A 165 -3.73 -2.93 12.87
N ALA A 166 -3.57 -2.16 13.96
CA ALA A 166 -3.27 -2.69 15.28
C ALA A 166 -4.39 -3.62 15.82
N THR A 167 -5.64 -3.41 15.40
CA THR A 167 -6.78 -4.27 15.76
C THR A 167 -7.13 -5.31 14.69
N HIS A 168 -6.51 -5.25 13.51
CA HIS A 168 -6.75 -6.13 12.37
C HIS A 168 -5.45 -6.70 11.79
N ARG A 169 -4.50 -7.06 12.66
CA ARG A 169 -3.15 -7.49 12.26
C ARG A 169 -3.16 -8.64 11.26
N ALA A 170 -4.07 -9.60 11.42
CA ALA A 170 -4.22 -10.72 10.48
C ALA A 170 -4.52 -10.27 9.03
N LEU A 171 -5.28 -9.19 8.83
CA LEU A 171 -5.55 -8.66 7.49
C LEU A 171 -4.30 -8.03 6.87
N LEU A 172 -3.56 -7.24 7.65
CA LEU A 172 -2.34 -6.60 7.17
C LEU A 172 -1.23 -7.63 6.93
N GLU A 173 -1.11 -8.65 7.78
CA GLU A 173 -0.19 -9.76 7.58
C GLU A 173 -0.51 -10.56 6.33
N ARG A 174 -1.79 -10.84 6.05
CA ARG A 174 -2.19 -11.54 4.83
C ARG A 174 -1.75 -10.80 3.58
N ILE A 175 -1.93 -9.47 3.54
CA ILE A 175 -1.40 -8.64 2.44
C ILE A 175 0.12 -8.79 2.36
N ALA A 176 0.80 -8.74 3.51
CA ALA A 176 2.25 -8.80 3.57
C ALA A 176 2.81 -10.11 2.99
N MET A 177 2.23 -11.23 3.41
CA MET A 177 2.58 -12.56 2.95
C MET A 177 2.21 -12.79 1.50
N ALA A 178 1.04 -12.32 1.04
CA ALA A 178 0.65 -12.43 -0.36
C ALA A 178 1.64 -11.68 -1.27
N ALA A 179 2.04 -10.47 -0.90
CA ALA A 179 3.04 -9.70 -1.64
C ALA A 179 4.40 -10.44 -1.71
N LEU A 180 4.88 -10.96 -0.57
CA LEU A 180 6.15 -11.70 -0.52
C LEU A 180 6.08 -12.99 -1.34
N ASN A 181 4.96 -13.72 -1.28
CA ASN A 181 4.70 -14.92 -2.07
C ASN A 181 4.73 -14.63 -3.58
N ALA A 182 4.08 -13.56 -4.02
CA ALA A 182 4.09 -13.15 -5.41
C ALA A 182 5.50 -12.78 -5.88
N ILE A 183 6.24 -12.00 -5.09
CA ILE A 183 7.63 -11.64 -5.42
C ILE A 183 8.50 -12.91 -5.54
N THR A 184 8.37 -13.85 -4.61
CA THR A 184 9.13 -15.11 -4.61
C THR A 184 8.76 -15.97 -5.82
N SER A 185 7.46 -16.14 -6.09
CA SER A 185 6.98 -16.89 -7.26
C SER A 185 7.49 -16.28 -8.57
N GLY A 186 7.42 -14.96 -8.75
CA GLY A 186 7.89 -14.32 -9.97
C GLY A 186 9.41 -14.28 -10.12
N ARG A 187 10.17 -14.41 -9.02
CA ARG A 187 11.62 -14.63 -9.04
C ARG A 187 11.94 -16.05 -9.51
N ASP A 188 11.27 -17.05 -8.95
CA ASP A 188 11.63 -18.46 -9.09
C ASP A 188 11.03 -19.08 -10.36
N LYS A 189 9.84 -18.63 -10.76
CA LYS A 189 9.06 -19.10 -11.91
C LYS A 189 8.38 -17.93 -12.63
N PRO A 190 9.16 -17.09 -13.34
CA PRO A 190 8.60 -15.94 -14.03
C PRO A 190 7.64 -16.37 -15.14
N VAL A 191 6.45 -15.79 -15.14
CA VAL A 191 5.44 -15.90 -16.20
C VAL A 191 5.41 -14.58 -16.96
N ASP A 192 5.74 -14.63 -18.25
CA ASP A 192 5.56 -13.49 -19.14
C ASP A 192 4.10 -13.43 -19.62
N ARG A 193 3.50 -12.26 -19.47
CA ARG A 193 2.11 -11.98 -19.85
C ARG A 193 2.10 -10.80 -20.80
N ASP A 194 1.20 -10.84 -21.77
CA ASP A 194 0.93 -9.67 -22.60
C ASP A 194 0.33 -8.54 -21.76
N GLU A 195 0.60 -7.30 -22.14
CA GLU A 195 -0.05 -6.14 -21.52
C GLU A 195 -1.56 -6.14 -21.84
N PRO A 196 -2.42 -5.67 -20.92
CA PRO A 196 -3.82 -5.44 -21.22
C PRO A 196 -4.00 -4.54 -22.45
N SER A 197 -4.80 -5.00 -23.40
CA SER A 197 -5.17 -4.26 -24.60
C SER A 197 -6.21 -3.18 -24.30
N GLY A 198 -6.47 -2.29 -25.26
CA GLY A 198 -7.57 -1.33 -25.14
C GLY A 198 -8.94 -2.01 -24.97
N GLU A 199 -9.15 -3.16 -25.62
CA GLU A 199 -10.38 -3.93 -25.47
C GLU A 199 -10.54 -4.51 -24.06
N ASP A 200 -9.44 -4.92 -23.42
CA ASP A 200 -9.46 -5.39 -22.03
C ASP A 200 -9.93 -4.28 -21.07
N PHE A 201 -9.46 -3.04 -21.28
CA PHE A 201 -9.90 -1.89 -20.51
C PHE A 201 -11.32 -1.44 -20.82
N ASP A 202 -11.77 -1.56 -22.07
CA ASP A 202 -13.15 -1.28 -22.44
C ASP A 202 -14.10 -2.28 -21.74
N ARG A 203 -13.75 -3.57 -21.70
CA ARG A 203 -14.51 -4.59 -20.96
C ARG A 203 -14.56 -4.31 -19.45
N LEU A 204 -13.43 -3.93 -18.86
CA LEU A 204 -13.36 -3.53 -17.45
C LEU A 204 -14.24 -2.30 -17.18
N THR A 205 -14.16 -1.28 -18.04
CA THR A 205 -14.97 -0.06 -17.93
C THR A 205 -16.46 -0.37 -17.96
N GLU A 206 -16.91 -1.19 -18.91
CA GLU A 206 -18.32 -1.56 -19.00
C GLU A 206 -18.78 -2.41 -17.80
N ALA A 207 -17.91 -3.29 -17.27
CA ALA A 207 -18.21 -4.02 -16.05
C ALA A 207 -18.32 -3.12 -14.81
N LEU A 208 -17.48 -2.08 -14.70
CA LEU A 208 -17.56 -1.08 -13.63
C LEU A 208 -18.82 -0.22 -13.73
N LYS A 209 -19.21 0.19 -14.95
CA LYS A 209 -20.47 0.90 -15.19
C LYS A 209 -21.69 0.05 -14.86
N ALA A 210 -21.63 -1.25 -15.13
CA ALA A 210 -22.69 -2.20 -14.74
C ALA A 210 -22.86 -2.29 -13.21
N GLN A 211 -21.82 -1.93 -12.44
CA GLN A 211 -21.86 -1.75 -10.98
C GLN A 211 -22.12 -0.30 -10.56
N HIS A 212 -22.63 0.54 -11.46
CA HIS A 212 -23.04 1.93 -11.23
C HIS A 212 -21.92 2.90 -10.85
N LEU A 213 -20.65 2.62 -11.19
CA LEU A 213 -19.59 3.62 -11.06
C LEU A 213 -19.77 4.73 -12.10
N SER A 214 -19.56 5.98 -11.67
CA SER A 214 -19.55 7.14 -12.56
C SER A 214 -18.27 7.20 -13.40
N ASP A 215 -18.32 7.91 -14.52
CA ASP A 215 -17.15 8.14 -15.37
C ASP A 215 -15.99 8.80 -14.59
N ASP A 216 -16.30 9.67 -13.62
CA ASP A 216 -15.29 10.30 -12.77
C ASP A 216 -14.63 9.29 -11.81
N GLN A 217 -15.40 8.40 -11.19
CA GLN A 217 -14.87 7.32 -10.35
C GLN A 217 -14.01 6.35 -11.17
N ILE A 218 -14.47 5.98 -12.38
CA ILE A 218 -13.71 5.10 -13.28
C ILE A 218 -12.41 5.77 -13.72
N SER A 219 -12.45 7.06 -14.07
CA SER A 219 -11.24 7.81 -14.45
C SER A 219 -10.27 7.97 -13.27
N ALA A 220 -10.78 8.13 -12.05
CA ALA A 220 -9.94 8.15 -10.84
C ALA A 220 -9.17 6.83 -10.67
N LEU A 221 -9.85 5.70 -10.87
CA LEU A 221 -9.31 4.35 -10.66
C LEU A 221 -8.38 3.90 -11.79
N LEU A 222 -8.77 4.09 -13.05
CA LEU A 222 -8.07 3.53 -14.20
C LEU A 222 -7.00 4.49 -14.75
N ASP A 223 -7.27 5.79 -14.72
CA ASP A 223 -6.36 6.80 -15.29
C ASP A 223 -5.53 7.53 -14.22
N GLY A 224 -5.81 7.28 -12.93
CA GLY A 224 -5.18 8.02 -11.82
C GLY A 224 -5.56 9.51 -11.80
N LYS A 225 -6.70 9.86 -12.39
CA LYS A 225 -7.14 11.26 -12.50
C LYS A 225 -7.47 11.82 -11.12
N SER A 226 -6.84 12.94 -10.77
CA SER A 226 -7.17 13.73 -9.59
C SER A 226 -8.23 14.78 -9.92
N PHE A 227 -9.09 15.09 -8.95
CA PHE A 227 -10.20 16.05 -9.11
C PHE A 227 -10.04 17.24 -8.15
N ASP A 228 -10.52 18.41 -8.57
CA ASP A 228 -10.62 19.61 -7.75
C ASP A 228 -12.05 20.19 -7.86
N PRO A 229 -12.91 20.03 -6.84
CA PRO A 229 -12.62 19.39 -5.55
C PRO A 229 -12.43 17.85 -5.65
N PRO A 230 -11.74 17.22 -4.69
CA PRO A 230 -11.61 15.76 -4.65
C PRO A 230 -12.96 15.06 -4.58
N LEU A 231 -13.03 13.84 -5.13
CA LEU A 231 -14.20 12.96 -4.95
C LEU A 231 -14.39 12.65 -3.44
N PRO A 232 -15.63 12.58 -2.95
CA PRO A 232 -15.90 12.22 -1.55
C PRO A 232 -15.26 10.89 -1.15
N GLU A 233 -14.73 10.82 0.07
CA GLU A 233 -14.03 9.62 0.58
C GLU A 233 -14.91 8.36 0.52
N SER A 234 -16.20 8.47 0.86
CA SER A 234 -17.13 7.33 0.74
C SER A 234 -17.26 6.85 -0.70
N GLN A 235 -17.36 7.76 -1.68
CA GLN A 235 -17.44 7.42 -3.08
C GLN A 235 -16.15 6.76 -3.60
N MET A 236 -14.98 7.22 -3.13
CA MET A 236 -13.70 6.63 -3.52
C MET A 236 -13.46 5.28 -2.87
N CYS A 237 -13.80 5.12 -1.60
CA CYS A 237 -13.75 3.84 -0.92
C CYS A 237 -14.65 2.80 -1.61
N ASP A 238 -15.91 3.15 -1.90
CA ASP A 238 -16.83 2.26 -2.60
C ASP A 238 -16.34 1.92 -4.01
N ALA A 239 -15.84 2.91 -4.75
CA ALA A 239 -15.29 2.70 -6.09
C ALA A 239 -14.10 1.72 -6.07
N GLY A 240 -13.15 1.90 -5.15
CA GLY A 240 -12.00 1.01 -5.00
C GLY A 240 -12.40 -0.43 -4.62
N ARG A 241 -13.39 -0.57 -3.73
CA ARG A 241 -13.94 -1.87 -3.35
C ARG A 241 -14.61 -2.56 -4.54
N ILE A 242 -15.50 -1.86 -5.24
CA ILE A 242 -16.18 -2.39 -6.43
C ILE A 242 -15.19 -2.76 -7.53
N TYR A 243 -14.14 -1.95 -7.73
CA TYR A 243 -13.10 -2.22 -8.71
C TYR A 243 -12.40 -3.57 -8.48
N LEU A 244 -12.00 -3.88 -7.25
CA LEU A 244 -11.35 -5.16 -6.96
C LEU A 244 -12.31 -6.35 -7.12
N HIS A 245 -13.57 -6.21 -6.71
CA HIS A 245 -14.60 -7.26 -6.92
C HIS A 245 -14.86 -7.50 -8.40
N VAL A 246 -15.08 -6.44 -9.17
CA VAL A 246 -15.29 -6.55 -10.63
C VAL A 246 -14.10 -7.21 -11.29
N LEU A 247 -12.87 -6.80 -10.97
CA LEU A 247 -11.67 -7.44 -11.51
C LEU A 247 -11.58 -8.92 -11.15
N ASN A 248 -11.92 -9.28 -9.91
CA ASN A 248 -11.87 -10.66 -9.47
C ASN A 248 -12.84 -11.57 -10.27
N ASP A 249 -13.97 -11.02 -10.72
CA ASP A 249 -15.00 -11.74 -11.48
C ASP A 249 -14.75 -11.77 -12.99
N MET A 250 -13.72 -11.07 -13.49
CA MET A 250 -13.35 -11.10 -14.90
C MET A 250 -12.72 -12.45 -15.31
N PRO A 251 -12.73 -12.80 -16.61
CA PRO A 251 -11.99 -13.96 -17.12
C PRO A 251 -10.54 -13.95 -16.64
N GLU A 252 -10.05 -15.12 -16.21
CA GLU A 252 -8.76 -15.23 -15.52
C GLU A 252 -7.61 -14.64 -16.34
N ASP A 253 -7.59 -14.86 -17.65
CA ASP A 253 -6.54 -14.36 -18.53
C ASP A 253 -6.45 -12.83 -18.49
N LEU A 254 -7.59 -12.14 -18.65
CA LEU A 254 -7.70 -10.69 -18.60
C LEU A 254 -7.37 -10.17 -17.20
N ARG A 255 -7.96 -10.79 -16.16
CA ARG A 255 -7.72 -10.45 -14.76
C ARG A 255 -6.23 -10.48 -14.43
N LEU A 256 -5.53 -11.55 -14.82
CA LEU A 256 -4.10 -11.70 -14.55
C LEU A 256 -3.23 -10.71 -15.33
N ARG A 257 -3.61 -10.34 -16.57
CA ARG A 257 -2.93 -9.26 -17.30
C ARG A 257 -3.06 -7.93 -16.57
N VAL A 258 -4.27 -7.59 -16.09
CA VAL A 258 -4.50 -6.35 -15.34
C VAL A 258 -3.78 -6.37 -13.99
N TYR A 259 -3.82 -7.49 -13.26
CA TYR A 259 -3.09 -7.66 -12.01
C TYR A 259 -1.58 -7.49 -12.19
N ALA A 260 -1.01 -8.08 -13.24
CA ALA A 260 0.40 -7.95 -13.54
C ALA A 260 0.78 -6.49 -13.86
N LEU A 261 -0.01 -5.80 -14.68
CA LEU A 261 0.20 -4.38 -14.97
C LEU A 261 0.12 -3.54 -13.68
N SER A 262 -0.90 -3.74 -12.85
CA SER A 262 -1.06 -3.02 -11.58
C SER A 262 0.12 -3.25 -10.64
N ALA A 263 0.59 -4.49 -10.49
CA ALA A 263 1.79 -4.79 -9.70
C ALA A 263 3.04 -4.10 -10.26
N GLN A 264 3.19 -4.05 -11.58
CA GLN A 264 4.31 -3.37 -12.25
C GLN A 264 4.26 -1.85 -12.04
N LEU A 265 3.09 -1.22 -12.13
CA LEU A 265 2.90 0.20 -11.89
C LEU A 265 3.18 0.56 -10.43
N LEU A 266 2.66 -0.22 -9.48
CA LEU A 266 2.90 -0.03 -8.05
C LEU A 266 4.36 -0.20 -7.63
N ALA A 267 5.14 -0.98 -8.39
CA ALA A 267 6.58 -1.14 -8.15
C ALA A 267 7.40 0.10 -8.58
N ARG A 268 6.85 0.95 -9.44
CA ARG A 268 7.51 2.14 -9.99
C ARG A 268 7.10 3.43 -9.26
N SER A 269 6.19 3.38 -8.30
CA SER A 269 5.66 4.53 -7.55
C SER A 269 6.24 4.73 -6.15
#